data_AF-A0A939TN03-F1
#
_entry.id   AF-A0A939TN03-F1
#
_cell.length_a   1.000
_cell.length_b   1.000
_cell.length_c   1.000
_cell.angle_alpha   90.00
_cell.angle_beta   90.00
_cell.angle_gamma   90.00
#
_symmetry.space_group_name_H-M   'P 1'
#
loop_
_entity.id
_entity.type
_entity.pdbx_description
1 polymer ?
#
loop_
_entity_poly.entity_id
_entity_poly.type
_entity_poly.pdbx_seq_one_letter_code
_entity_poly.pdbx_strand_id
1 'polypeptide(L)'
;MSDRACIRGCTVKDVHFAECDDFGKTGDVTCRGCVPREARDGALICERCYRRLRSLLEDSGDLVGHLRSLADPTKAGAIDRSNPSARPELPAPVAADLVDASDHIVRNLRQWALHLQGYGEYVAAGLEAGASAAEAFEDASACAEVILLALDDFVNDSHQIEPLCEAVLDRAPAGAEPDMWTLADVAARWRLADTRASWAPAPCPDCDRMTVRIHPARGRVPERYVCQMGQTVPTEDCGWEANALDDGGLWSELYATEPADVRAHDPRWMTLADAARLAGFTQGTVRRWAEKELVKTDAGRYWREDVEAVAAERKGKAA
;
A
#
# COMPACT_ATOMS: atom_id res chain seq x y z
N MET A 1 26.32 12.69 -19.11
CA MET A 1 25.93 12.31 -17.73
C MET A 1 26.19 13.54 -16.91
N SER A 2 25.14 14.23 -16.46
CA SER A 2 25.36 15.44 -15.68
C SER A 2 25.68 15.05 -14.24
N ASP A 3 26.87 15.44 -13.76
CA ASP A 3 27.33 15.32 -12.37
C ASP A 3 26.50 16.21 -11.40
N ARG A 4 25.17 16.21 -11.53
CA ARG A 4 24.28 17.02 -10.71
C ARG A 4 23.98 16.24 -9.44
N ALA A 5 24.30 16.84 -8.29
CA ALA A 5 23.92 16.30 -7.00
C ALA A 5 22.43 16.54 -6.72
N CYS A 6 21.82 15.66 -5.92
CA CYS A 6 20.47 15.82 -5.41
C CYS A 6 20.33 17.15 -4.64
N ILE A 7 19.40 18.03 -5.06
CA ILE A 7 19.15 19.33 -4.42
C ILE A 7 18.79 19.22 -2.93
N ARG A 8 18.22 18.07 -2.54
CA ARG A 8 17.92 17.73 -1.15
C ARG A 8 19.13 17.38 -0.28
N GLY A 9 20.35 17.44 -0.81
CA GLY A 9 21.58 17.14 -0.06
C GLY A 9 21.71 15.68 0.38
N CYS A 10 21.02 14.76 -0.29
CA CYS A 10 21.10 13.34 0.07
C CYS A 10 22.49 12.77 -0.20
N THR A 11 23.02 11.98 0.73
CA THR A 11 24.33 11.33 0.59
C THR A 11 24.23 9.81 0.39
N VAL A 12 25.26 9.23 -0.22
CA VAL A 12 25.43 7.78 -0.35
C VAL A 12 25.90 7.25 1.00
N LYS A 13 25.21 6.22 1.50
CA LYS A 13 25.49 5.65 2.82
C LYS A 13 26.86 4.98 2.82
N ASP A 14 27.65 5.21 3.85
CA ASP A 14 28.96 4.57 4.07
C ASP A 14 29.99 4.89 2.96
N VAL A 15 29.75 5.94 2.17
CA VAL A 15 30.67 6.43 1.14
C VAL A 15 31.12 7.84 1.48
N HIS A 16 32.44 8.03 1.53
CA HIS A 16 33.07 9.23 2.02
C HIS A 16 34.07 9.77 0.99
N PHE A 17 34.17 11.09 0.91
CA PHE A 17 35.30 11.73 0.22
C PHE A 17 36.60 11.37 0.96
N ALA A 18 37.72 11.33 0.24
CA ALA A 18 39.04 11.08 0.82
C ALA A 18 39.43 12.11 1.91
N GLU A 19 38.86 13.31 1.85
CA GLU A 19 39.08 14.40 2.82
C GLU A 19 38.16 14.30 4.05
N CYS A 20 37.24 13.34 4.08
CA CYS A 20 36.36 13.16 5.24
C CYS A 20 37.16 12.63 6.42
N ASP A 21 37.00 13.24 7.59
CA ASP A 21 37.66 12.79 8.82
C ASP A 21 37.37 11.32 9.15
N ASP A 22 36.20 10.82 8.75
CA ASP A 22 35.76 9.44 8.98
C ASP A 22 36.12 8.47 7.84
N PHE A 23 36.84 8.93 6.81
CA PHE A 23 37.28 8.09 5.70
C PHE A 23 38.22 6.97 6.18
N GLY A 24 37.87 5.71 5.88
CA GLY A 24 38.67 4.54 6.23
C GLY A 24 38.64 4.14 7.70
N LYS A 25 37.88 4.83 8.56
CA LYS A 25 37.69 4.41 9.96
C LYS A 25 36.67 3.27 10.06
N THR A 26 36.99 2.27 10.87
CA THR A 26 36.06 1.19 11.25
C THR A 26 35.75 1.31 12.74
N GLY A 27 34.54 1.74 13.11
CA GLY A 27 34.18 1.93 14.52
C GLY A 27 33.04 2.92 14.72
N ASP A 28 33.13 3.72 15.78
CA ASP A 28 32.17 4.78 16.12
C ASP A 28 32.32 5.97 15.15
N VAL A 29 31.80 5.80 13.93
CA VAL A 29 31.77 6.83 12.89
C VAL A 29 30.55 7.72 13.06
N THR A 30 30.80 9.03 13.09
CA THR A 30 29.75 10.05 13.22
C THR A 30 29.15 10.39 11.87
N CYS A 31 29.97 10.37 10.81
CA CYS A 31 29.54 10.57 9.45
C CYS A 31 28.87 9.29 8.91
N ARG A 32 27.64 9.40 8.40
CA ARG A 32 26.91 8.29 7.75
C ARG A 32 27.17 8.18 6.24
N GLY A 33 28.09 9.00 5.72
CA GLY A 33 28.40 9.18 4.31
C GLY A 33 28.31 10.66 3.90
N CYS A 34 29.33 11.16 3.21
CA CYS A 34 29.42 12.58 2.80
C CYS A 34 29.43 12.77 1.28
N VAL A 35 29.52 11.69 0.49
CA VAL A 35 29.41 11.78 -0.97
C VAL A 35 27.96 12.03 -1.36
N PRO A 36 27.63 13.11 -2.10
CA PRO A 36 26.28 13.38 -2.56
C PRO A 36 25.76 12.27 -3.48
N ARG A 37 24.46 12.00 -3.42
CA ARG A 37 23.78 11.17 -4.41
C ARG A 37 23.63 11.94 -5.70
N GLU A 38 23.95 11.28 -6.80
CA GLU A 38 23.64 11.75 -8.14
C GLU A 38 22.11 11.93 -8.27
N ALA A 39 21.73 13.04 -8.88
CA ALA A 39 20.36 13.30 -9.29
C ALA A 39 19.98 12.31 -10.40
N ARG A 40 18.70 11.92 -10.45
CA ARG A 40 18.17 11.09 -11.53
C ARG A 40 18.25 11.89 -12.84
N ASP A 41 18.46 11.20 -13.96
CA ASP A 41 18.42 11.84 -15.27
C ASP A 41 17.08 12.55 -15.50
N GLY A 42 17.14 13.80 -15.98
CA GLY A 42 15.97 14.66 -16.15
C GLY A 42 15.34 15.18 -14.85
N ALA A 43 15.98 15.04 -13.68
CA ALA A 43 15.47 15.51 -12.39
C ALA A 43 16.55 16.21 -11.55
N LEU A 44 16.14 17.06 -10.60
CA LEU A 44 17.06 17.68 -9.62
C LEU A 44 17.19 16.88 -8.32
N ILE A 45 16.47 15.78 -8.18
CA ILE A 45 16.49 14.90 -7.00
C ILE A 45 17.01 13.51 -7.37
N CYS A 46 17.62 12.81 -6.41
CA CYS A 46 18.08 11.43 -6.62
C CYS A 46 16.90 10.45 -6.76
N GLU A 47 17.16 9.30 -7.39
CA GLU A 47 16.15 8.25 -7.63
C GLU A 47 15.40 7.82 -6.35
N ARG A 48 16.10 7.79 -5.22
CA ARG A 48 15.48 7.44 -3.92
C ARG A 48 14.46 8.49 -3.47
N CYS A 49 14.79 9.77 -3.59
CA CYS A 49 13.88 10.87 -3.25
C CYS A 49 12.69 10.87 -4.20
N TYR A 50 12.95 10.71 -5.51
CA TYR A 50 11.91 10.63 -6.52
C TYR A 50 10.90 9.52 -6.23
N ARG A 51 11.37 8.28 -6.00
CA ARG A 51 10.48 7.14 -5.66
C ARG A 51 9.71 7.37 -4.37
N ARG A 52 10.34 7.94 -3.34
CA ARG A 52 9.69 8.21 -2.07
C ARG A 52 8.63 9.30 -2.19
N LEU A 53 8.91 10.36 -2.94
CA LEU A 53 7.98 11.45 -3.23
C LEU A 53 6.74 10.88 -3.93
N ARG A 54 6.98 10.14 -5.02
CA ARG A 54 5.92 9.48 -5.78
C ARG A 54 5.08 8.55 -4.92
N SER A 55 5.71 7.66 -4.15
CA SER A 55 4.99 6.72 -3.28
C SER A 55 4.14 7.43 -2.24
N LEU A 56 4.63 8.51 -1.61
CA LEU A 56 3.83 9.25 -0.62
C LEU A 56 2.64 9.98 -1.26
N LEU A 57 2.80 10.48 -2.48
CA LEU A 57 1.70 11.06 -3.25
C LEU A 57 0.67 9.99 -3.65
N GLU A 58 1.13 8.79 -4.04
CA GLU A 58 0.23 7.66 -4.35
C GLU A 58 -0.55 7.21 -3.09
N ASP A 59 0.08 7.24 -1.92
CA ASP A 59 -0.53 6.85 -0.63
C ASP A 59 -1.33 7.99 0.04
N SER A 60 -1.37 9.20 -0.54
CA SER A 60 -1.91 10.38 0.16
C SER A 60 -3.39 10.28 0.48
N GLY A 61 -4.18 9.73 -0.46
CA GLY A 61 -5.61 9.47 -0.27
C GLY A 61 -5.87 8.57 0.92
N ASP A 62 -5.20 7.42 0.94
CA ASP A 62 -5.31 6.44 2.03
C ASP A 62 -4.90 7.05 3.37
N LEU A 63 -3.80 7.82 3.41
CA LEU A 63 -3.34 8.50 4.62
C LEU A 63 -4.40 9.47 5.15
N VAL A 64 -4.95 10.33 4.31
CA VAL A 64 -5.97 11.32 4.71
C VAL A 64 -7.28 10.65 5.13
N GLY A 65 -7.74 9.65 4.37
CA GLY A 65 -8.93 8.86 4.71
C GLY A 65 -8.76 8.13 6.03
N HIS A 66 -7.57 7.57 6.29
CA HIS A 66 -7.24 6.93 7.57
C HIS A 66 -7.27 7.92 8.74
N LEU A 67 -6.65 9.10 8.61
CA LEU A 67 -6.72 10.15 9.63
C LEU A 67 -8.16 10.52 9.97
N ARG A 68 -9.01 10.69 8.95
CA ARG A 68 -10.43 11.01 9.13
C ARG A 68 -11.21 9.86 9.75
N SER A 69 -10.89 8.62 9.43
CA SER A 69 -11.50 7.47 10.09
C SER A 69 -11.07 7.33 11.56
N LEU A 70 -9.84 7.71 11.93
CA LEU A 70 -9.41 7.77 13.33
C LEU A 70 -10.07 8.94 14.07
N ALA A 71 -10.36 10.02 13.35
CA ALA A 71 -11.05 11.19 13.86
C ALA A 71 -12.58 11.04 13.95
N ASP A 72 -13.13 9.89 13.53
CA ASP A 72 -14.57 9.65 13.55
C ASP A 72 -15.06 9.37 14.99
N PRO A 73 -15.85 10.29 15.60
CA PRO A 73 -16.30 10.13 16.97
C PRO A 73 -17.30 8.97 17.14
N THR A 74 -17.90 8.48 16.06
CA THR A 74 -18.84 7.35 16.09
C THR A 74 -18.13 5.99 16.12
N LYS A 75 -16.88 5.95 15.65
CA LYS A 75 -16.00 4.76 15.69
C LYS A 75 -15.12 4.70 16.94
N ALA A 76 -15.10 5.75 17.74
CA ALA A 76 -14.38 5.79 19.01
C ALA A 76 -15.04 4.81 20.01
N GLY A 77 -14.68 3.53 19.92
CA GLY A 77 -14.89 2.58 21.01
C GLY A 77 -14.27 3.16 22.29
N ALA A 78 -14.94 2.98 23.43
CA ALA A 78 -14.59 3.56 24.72
C ALA A 78 -13.08 3.60 24.94
N ILE A 79 -12.47 4.76 24.70
CA ILE A 79 -11.06 4.96 24.99
C ILE A 79 -10.95 4.94 26.50
N ASP A 80 -10.38 3.86 27.03
CA ASP A 80 -10.06 3.66 28.44
C ASP A 80 -8.89 4.57 28.84
N ARG A 81 -9.11 5.88 28.72
CA ARG A 81 -8.30 6.91 29.36
C ARG A 81 -9.19 7.51 30.42
N SER A 82 -8.88 7.18 31.67
CA SER A 82 -9.37 7.77 32.90
C SER A 82 -9.66 9.28 32.76
N ASN A 83 -10.86 9.63 32.31
CA ASN A 83 -11.38 10.98 32.35
C ASN A 83 -12.80 10.93 32.93
N PRO A 84 -13.00 11.36 34.19
CA PRO A 84 -14.26 11.17 34.91
C PRO A 84 -15.31 12.25 34.55
N SER A 85 -15.53 12.53 33.26
CA SER A 85 -16.57 13.49 32.85
C SER A 85 -17.20 13.22 31.48
N ALA A 86 -17.21 11.97 31.01
CA ALA A 86 -17.99 11.61 29.82
C ALA A 86 -19.49 11.67 30.17
N ARG A 87 -20.15 12.77 29.81
CA ARG A 87 -21.61 12.77 29.67
C ARG A 87 -21.94 11.82 28.51
N PRO A 88 -22.79 10.79 28.70
CA PRO A 88 -23.09 9.79 27.66
C PRO A 88 -23.69 10.36 26.37
N GLU A 89 -24.17 11.61 26.39
CA GLU A 89 -24.86 12.26 25.29
C GLU A 89 -23.94 13.06 24.34
N LEU A 90 -22.65 13.22 24.66
CA LEU A 90 -21.72 13.99 23.83
C LEU A 90 -20.72 13.05 23.12
N PRO A 91 -20.48 13.24 21.81
CA PRO A 91 -19.47 12.47 21.08
C PRO A 91 -18.10 12.62 21.75
N ALA A 92 -17.31 11.54 21.73
CA ALA A 92 -15.99 11.54 22.32
C ALA A 92 -15.12 12.65 21.70
N PRO A 93 -14.28 13.36 22.49
CA PRO A 93 -13.41 14.38 21.95
C PRO A 93 -12.42 13.76 20.95
N VAL A 94 -12.36 14.36 19.76
CA VAL A 94 -11.44 13.98 18.70
C VAL A 94 -10.09 14.66 18.93
N ALA A 95 -9.00 13.95 18.64
CA ALA A 95 -7.66 14.52 18.75
C ALA A 95 -7.46 15.60 17.66
N ALA A 96 -7.14 16.83 18.07
CA ALA A 96 -7.02 17.98 17.17
C ALA A 96 -5.95 17.79 16.09
N ASP A 97 -4.87 17.09 16.44
CA ASP A 97 -3.77 16.76 15.52
C ASP A 97 -4.22 15.96 14.30
N LEU A 98 -5.19 15.04 14.43
CA LEU A 98 -5.75 14.30 13.30
C LEU A 98 -6.49 15.21 12.32
N VAL A 99 -7.26 16.16 12.86
CA VAL A 99 -8.06 17.12 12.06
C VAL A 99 -7.12 18.08 11.34
N ASP A 100 -6.18 18.69 12.08
CA ASP A 100 -5.22 19.66 11.54
C ASP A 100 -4.29 19.01 10.50
N ALA A 101 -3.81 17.79 10.76
CA ALA A 101 -3.00 17.06 9.80
C ALA A 101 -3.77 16.76 8.51
N SER A 102 -4.98 16.23 8.62
CA SER A 102 -5.79 15.92 7.43
C SER A 102 -6.09 17.17 6.59
N ASP A 103 -6.38 18.30 7.26
CA ASP A 103 -6.68 19.57 6.59
C ASP A 103 -5.45 20.17 5.92
N HIS A 104 -4.30 20.23 6.62
CA HIS A 104 -3.05 20.75 6.08
C HIS A 104 -2.58 19.98 4.83
N ILE A 105 -2.66 18.65 4.87
CA ILE A 105 -2.28 17.82 3.73
C ILE A 105 -3.16 18.08 2.52
N VAL A 106 -4.49 18.07 2.69
CA VAL A 106 -5.42 18.33 1.58
C VAL A 106 -5.25 19.73 1.03
N ARG A 107 -5.13 20.74 1.90
CA ARG A 107 -4.90 22.13 1.50
C ARG A 107 -3.64 22.27 0.66
N ASN A 108 -2.54 21.63 1.08
CA ASN A 108 -1.27 21.65 0.36
C ASN A 108 -1.37 20.92 -0.99
N LEU A 109 -1.96 19.72 -1.03
CA LEU A 109 -2.15 18.97 -2.28
C LEU A 109 -3.03 19.74 -3.27
N ARG A 110 -4.11 20.36 -2.79
CA ARG A 110 -5.02 21.18 -3.60
C ARG A 110 -4.32 22.44 -4.11
N GLN A 111 -3.52 23.11 -3.29
CA GLN A 111 -2.71 24.26 -3.72
C GLN A 111 -1.78 23.89 -4.88
N TRP A 112 -1.11 22.74 -4.79
CA TRP A 112 -0.27 22.21 -5.85
C TRP A 112 -1.06 21.86 -7.10
N ALA A 113 -2.18 21.15 -6.96
CA ALA A 113 -3.02 20.79 -8.10
C ALA A 113 -3.53 22.02 -8.85
N LEU A 114 -4.01 23.05 -8.12
CA LEU A 114 -4.45 24.32 -8.71
C LEU A 114 -3.31 25.05 -9.41
N HIS A 115 -2.13 25.13 -8.77
CA HIS A 115 -0.95 25.75 -9.36
C HIS A 115 -0.55 25.08 -10.69
N LEU A 116 -0.49 23.75 -10.72
CA LEU A 116 -0.14 22.98 -11.92
C LEU A 116 -1.20 23.08 -13.04
N GLN A 117 -2.46 23.33 -12.67
CA GLN A 117 -3.56 23.57 -13.61
C GLN A 117 -3.64 25.02 -14.11
N GLY A 118 -2.74 25.91 -13.66
CA GLY A 118 -2.70 27.31 -14.08
C GLY A 118 -3.57 28.27 -13.24
N TYR A 119 -4.08 27.81 -12.09
CA TYR A 119 -4.87 28.62 -11.14
C TYR A 119 -4.02 29.16 -9.97
N GLY A 120 -2.73 29.43 -10.19
CA GLY A 120 -1.72 29.64 -9.14
C GLY A 120 -1.95 30.78 -8.11
N GLU A 121 -2.92 31.68 -8.33
CA GLU A 121 -3.26 32.74 -7.37
C GLU A 121 -4.39 32.37 -6.39
N TYR A 122 -5.03 31.22 -6.55
CA TYR A 122 -6.10 30.80 -5.66
C TYR A 122 -5.54 30.23 -4.36
N VAL A 123 -6.08 30.72 -3.23
CA VAL A 123 -5.87 30.10 -1.92
C VAL A 123 -6.72 28.84 -1.87
N ALA A 124 -6.08 27.68 -1.82
CA ALA A 124 -6.77 26.41 -1.68
C ALA A 124 -7.53 26.37 -0.34
N ALA A 125 -8.83 26.06 -0.41
CA ALA A 125 -9.57 25.68 0.78
C ALA A 125 -9.03 24.34 1.31
N GLY A 126 -9.14 24.12 2.62
CA GLY A 126 -8.89 22.83 3.23
C GLY A 126 -10.05 21.85 3.00
N LEU A 127 -10.17 20.87 3.89
CA LEU A 127 -11.30 19.96 3.92
C LEU A 127 -12.55 20.67 4.43
N GLU A 128 -13.70 20.36 3.82
CA GLU A 128 -14.98 20.88 4.30
C GLU A 128 -15.29 20.36 5.71
N ALA A 129 -15.92 21.20 6.52
CA ALA A 129 -16.33 20.82 7.86
C ALA A 129 -17.35 19.67 7.77
N GLY A 130 -17.04 18.54 8.41
CA GLY A 130 -17.87 17.33 8.36
C GLY A 130 -17.59 16.38 7.20
N ALA A 131 -16.57 16.65 6.37
CA ALA A 131 -16.14 15.72 5.34
C ALA A 131 -15.86 14.33 5.92
N SER A 132 -16.47 13.31 5.31
CA SER A 132 -16.28 11.91 5.64
C SER A 132 -14.89 11.42 5.25
N ALA A 133 -14.49 10.26 5.77
CA ALA A 133 -13.23 9.64 5.39
C ALA A 133 -13.15 9.33 3.88
N ALA A 134 -14.27 8.98 3.25
CA ALA A 134 -14.33 8.70 1.81
C ALA A 134 -14.17 9.98 0.99
N GLU A 135 -14.89 11.06 1.33
CA GLU A 135 -14.75 12.36 0.65
C GLU A 135 -13.32 12.91 0.78
N ALA A 136 -12.73 12.81 1.98
CA ALA A 136 -11.37 13.26 2.21
C ALA A 136 -10.32 12.41 1.45
N PHE A 137 -10.55 11.10 1.32
CA PHE A 137 -9.75 10.22 0.48
C PHE A 137 -9.83 10.64 -1.00
N GLU A 138 -11.04 10.86 -1.52
CA GLU A 138 -11.26 11.19 -2.92
C GLU A 138 -10.61 12.53 -3.29
N ASP A 139 -10.77 13.54 -2.45
CA ASP A 139 -10.20 14.88 -2.64
C ASP A 139 -8.66 14.86 -2.63
N ALA A 140 -8.06 14.20 -1.64
CA ALA A 140 -6.61 14.03 -1.57
C ALA A 140 -6.06 13.22 -2.76
N SER A 141 -6.76 12.16 -3.17
CA SER A 141 -6.36 11.32 -4.30
C SER A 141 -6.43 12.07 -5.62
N ALA A 142 -7.51 12.82 -5.86
CA ALA A 142 -7.68 13.61 -7.07
C ALA A 142 -6.60 14.69 -7.20
N CYS A 143 -6.28 15.37 -6.10
CA CYS A 143 -5.20 16.37 -6.09
C CYS A 143 -3.82 15.73 -6.34
N ALA A 144 -3.53 14.60 -5.68
CA ALA A 144 -2.26 13.89 -5.88
C ALA A 144 -2.12 13.33 -7.30
N GLU A 145 -3.19 12.87 -7.93
CA GLU A 145 -3.19 12.40 -9.32
C GLU A 145 -2.74 13.51 -10.29
N VAL A 146 -3.22 14.74 -10.11
CA VAL A 146 -2.77 15.92 -10.89
C VAL A 146 -1.27 16.14 -10.74
N ILE A 147 -0.76 16.08 -9.51
CA ILE A 147 0.67 16.26 -9.23
C ILE A 147 1.49 15.14 -9.86
N LEU A 148 1.05 13.89 -9.71
CA LEU A 148 1.72 12.71 -10.24
C LEU A 148 1.78 12.70 -11.77
N LEU A 149 0.73 13.18 -12.45
CA LEU A 149 0.68 13.30 -13.91
C LEU A 149 1.67 14.34 -14.44
N ALA A 150 1.88 15.45 -13.72
CA ALA A 150 2.79 16.52 -14.12
C ALA A 150 4.21 16.38 -13.56
N LEU A 151 4.46 15.42 -12.65
CA LEU A 151 5.70 15.34 -11.87
C LEU A 151 6.95 15.33 -12.76
N ASP A 152 6.95 14.53 -13.82
CA ASP A 152 8.10 14.40 -14.72
C ASP A 152 8.39 15.67 -15.52
N ASP A 153 7.40 16.55 -15.70
CA ASP A 153 7.56 17.81 -16.45
C ASP A 153 8.29 18.89 -15.64
N PHE A 154 8.10 18.91 -14.31
CA PHE A 154 8.67 19.96 -13.45
C PHE A 154 9.73 19.48 -12.45
N VAL A 155 10.02 18.18 -12.35
CA VAL A 155 11.03 17.65 -11.42
C VAL A 155 12.46 18.18 -11.69
N ASN A 156 12.70 18.74 -12.89
CA ASN A 156 13.94 19.42 -13.25
C ASN A 156 13.94 20.94 -12.97
N ASP A 157 12.85 21.51 -12.44
CA ASP A 157 12.74 22.92 -12.06
C ASP A 157 12.88 23.06 -10.54
N SER A 158 13.94 23.74 -10.10
CA SER A 158 14.24 23.93 -8.66
C SER A 158 13.13 24.69 -7.95
N HIS A 159 12.52 25.68 -8.61
CA HIS A 159 11.46 26.50 -8.00
C HIS A 159 10.17 25.71 -7.79
N GLN A 160 10.02 24.55 -8.44
CA GLN A 160 8.87 23.67 -8.30
C GLN A 160 9.18 22.48 -7.38
N ILE A 161 10.28 21.76 -7.64
CA ILE A 161 10.55 20.50 -6.94
C ILE A 161 10.98 20.69 -5.48
N GLU A 162 11.67 21.79 -5.14
CA GLU A 162 12.10 22.05 -3.77
C GLU A 162 10.91 22.32 -2.84
N PRO A 163 9.98 23.26 -3.14
CA PRO A 163 8.79 23.45 -2.30
C PRO A 163 7.87 22.22 -2.25
N LEU A 164 7.78 21.42 -3.33
CA LEU A 164 7.02 20.17 -3.30
C LEU A 164 7.68 19.15 -2.36
N CYS A 165 9.01 19.05 -2.41
CA CYS A 165 9.76 18.20 -1.50
C CYS A 165 9.60 18.64 -0.04
N GLU A 166 9.53 19.93 0.26
CA GLU A 166 9.25 20.44 1.60
C GLU A 166 7.85 20.00 2.06
N ALA A 167 6.83 20.18 1.20
CA ALA A 167 5.45 19.80 1.54
C ALA A 167 5.22 18.28 1.71
N VAL A 168 6.01 17.44 1.03
CA VAL A 168 5.77 15.97 0.98
C VAL A 168 6.80 15.17 1.77
N LEU A 169 8.09 15.49 1.64
CA LEU A 169 9.20 14.64 2.12
C LEU A 169 9.83 15.08 3.43
N ASP A 170 9.75 16.37 3.77
CA ASP A 170 10.34 16.88 5.01
C ASP A 170 9.65 16.27 6.22
N ARG A 171 10.39 16.23 7.33
CA ARG A 171 9.85 15.72 8.57
C ARG A 171 10.23 16.64 9.69
N ALA A 172 9.27 16.92 10.56
CA ALA A 172 9.57 17.58 11.81
C ALA A 172 10.56 16.73 12.64
N PRO A 173 11.41 17.38 13.46
CA PRO A 173 12.28 16.68 14.39
C PRO A 173 11.47 15.72 15.27
N ALA A 174 12.05 14.57 15.59
CA ALA A 174 11.38 13.57 16.42
C ALA A 174 10.99 14.16 17.79
N GLY A 175 9.70 14.14 18.12
CA GLY A 175 9.16 14.67 19.36
C GLY A 175 8.76 16.15 19.33
N ALA A 176 9.00 16.86 18.21
CA ALA A 176 8.46 18.19 17.99
C ALA A 176 7.09 18.11 17.29
N GLU A 177 6.21 19.06 17.60
CA GLU A 177 4.98 19.25 16.84
C GLU A 177 5.31 20.08 15.59
N PRO A 178 4.89 19.64 14.38
CA PRO A 178 5.17 20.37 13.16
C PRO A 178 4.33 21.66 13.11
N ASP A 179 4.95 22.77 12.69
CA ASP A 179 4.21 23.99 12.31
C ASP A 179 3.31 23.74 11.09
N MET A 180 3.73 22.82 10.20
CA MET A 180 2.97 22.37 9.04
C MET A 180 3.14 20.85 8.86
N TRP A 181 2.02 20.15 8.71
CA TRP A 181 2.02 18.71 8.47
C TRP A 181 2.44 18.39 7.04
N THR A 182 3.40 17.49 6.90
CA THR A 182 3.81 16.90 5.63
C THR A 182 3.30 15.46 5.50
N LEU A 183 3.24 14.93 4.27
CA LEU A 183 2.86 13.53 4.06
C LEU A 183 3.84 12.58 4.76
N ALA A 184 5.13 12.91 4.81
CA ALA A 184 6.13 12.11 5.50
C ALA A 184 5.97 12.13 7.04
N ASP A 185 5.49 13.23 7.63
CA ASP A 185 5.16 13.28 9.05
C ASP A 185 3.95 12.41 9.38
N VAL A 186 2.88 12.56 8.59
CA VAL A 186 1.64 11.77 8.75
C VAL A 186 1.93 10.28 8.60
N ALA A 187 2.61 9.88 7.52
CA ALA A 187 2.96 8.47 7.28
C ALA A 187 3.88 7.89 8.37
N ALA A 188 4.69 8.71 9.03
CA ALA A 188 5.54 8.25 10.13
C ALA A 188 4.75 8.06 11.44
N ARG A 189 3.79 8.93 11.73
CA ARG A 189 3.00 8.98 12.97
C ARG A 189 1.78 8.06 12.93
N TRP A 190 1.00 8.10 11.86
CA TRP A 190 -0.20 7.29 11.64
C TRP A 190 -0.01 6.41 10.41
N ARG A 191 0.77 5.35 10.61
CA ARG A 191 1.06 4.39 9.54
C ARG A 191 -0.24 3.73 9.10
N LEU A 192 -0.48 3.69 7.78
CA LEU A 192 -1.43 2.76 7.19
C LEU A 192 -1.11 1.34 7.68
N ALA A 193 -2.15 0.54 7.91
CA ALA A 193 -2.04 -0.81 8.43
C ALA A 193 -0.92 -1.60 7.73
N ASP A 194 -0.29 -2.49 8.51
CA ASP A 194 1.10 -2.95 8.39
C ASP A 194 1.62 -3.01 6.94
N THR A 195 2.19 -1.90 6.44
CA THR A 195 2.86 -1.81 5.12
C THR A 195 4.02 -2.80 4.94
N ARG A 196 4.38 -3.51 6.02
CA ARG A 196 5.40 -4.53 6.06
C ARG A 196 4.82 -5.84 5.58
N ALA A 197 5.56 -6.45 4.67
CA ALA A 197 5.25 -7.80 4.26
C ALA A 197 5.34 -8.74 5.46
N SER A 198 4.24 -9.43 5.78
CA SER A 198 4.12 -10.38 6.87
C SER A 198 4.17 -11.82 6.34
N TRP A 199 4.30 -12.79 7.24
CA TRP A 199 4.19 -14.20 6.88
C TRP A 199 2.74 -14.64 7.03
N ALA A 200 2.26 -15.40 6.05
CA ALA A 200 0.90 -15.90 6.09
C ALA A 200 0.69 -16.96 7.20
N PRO A 201 -0.49 -17.01 7.82
CA PRO A 201 -0.80 -18.00 8.85
C PRO A 201 -1.08 -19.40 8.29
N ALA A 202 -1.25 -19.53 6.97
CA ALA A 202 -1.51 -20.78 6.27
C ALA A 202 -0.37 -21.13 5.29
N PRO A 203 -0.19 -22.42 4.95
CA PRO A 203 0.88 -22.84 4.04
C PRO A 203 0.63 -22.42 2.59
N CYS A 204 1.67 -22.50 1.77
CA CYS A 204 1.56 -22.37 0.32
C CYS A 204 0.68 -23.50 -0.25
N PRO A 205 -0.30 -23.21 -1.12
CA PRO A 205 -1.18 -24.23 -1.69
C PRO A 205 -0.48 -25.20 -2.64
N ASP A 206 0.70 -24.83 -3.16
CA ASP A 206 1.43 -25.65 -4.14
C ASP A 206 2.49 -26.54 -3.46
N CYS A 207 3.33 -25.96 -2.59
CA CYS A 207 4.40 -26.72 -1.92
C CYS A 207 4.11 -27.12 -0.45
N ASP A 208 2.96 -26.71 0.11
CA ASP A 208 2.53 -27.02 1.49
C ASP A 208 3.50 -26.57 2.59
N ARG A 209 4.33 -25.55 2.31
CA ARG A 209 5.28 -24.95 3.28
C ARG A 209 4.78 -23.62 3.82
N MET A 210 5.12 -23.31 5.07
CA MET A 210 4.89 -22.00 5.72
C MET A 210 5.87 -20.92 5.23
N THR A 211 5.87 -20.68 3.92
CA THR A 211 6.80 -19.77 3.23
C THR A 211 6.07 -18.73 2.39
N VAL A 212 4.77 -18.53 2.59
CA VAL A 212 4.02 -17.49 1.88
C VAL A 212 4.20 -16.17 2.59
N ARG A 213 4.67 -15.18 1.82
CA ARG A 213 4.81 -13.81 2.27
C ARG A 213 3.64 -12.98 1.74
N ILE A 214 2.91 -12.34 2.64
CA ILE A 214 1.81 -11.43 2.34
C ILE A 214 2.42 -10.05 2.10
N HIS A 215 2.17 -9.49 0.93
CA HIS A 215 2.50 -8.13 0.57
C HIS A 215 1.20 -7.33 0.59
N PRO A 216 0.96 -6.48 1.60
CA PRO A 216 -0.32 -5.78 1.78
C PRO A 216 -0.69 -4.96 0.53
N ALA A 217 -1.99 -4.74 0.34
CA ALA A 217 -2.49 -3.89 -0.74
C ALA A 217 -1.89 -2.48 -0.66
N ARG A 218 -1.62 -1.88 -1.83
CA ARG A 218 -1.08 -0.52 -1.95
C ARG A 218 -1.79 0.24 -3.06
N GLY A 219 -2.52 1.29 -2.71
CA GLY A 219 -3.36 2.03 -3.65
C GLY A 219 -4.29 1.08 -4.42
N ARG A 220 -4.17 1.05 -5.76
CA ARG A 220 -4.96 0.15 -6.63
C ARG A 220 -4.38 -1.26 -6.78
N VAL A 221 -3.20 -1.53 -6.22
CA VAL A 221 -2.57 -2.85 -6.30
C VAL A 221 -3.13 -3.72 -5.17
N PRO A 222 -3.77 -4.86 -5.50
CA PRO A 222 -4.29 -5.76 -4.50
C PRO A 222 -3.16 -6.38 -3.67
N GLU A 223 -3.50 -6.85 -2.48
CA GLU A 223 -2.58 -7.64 -1.65
C GLU A 223 -2.06 -8.86 -2.44
N ARG A 224 -0.76 -9.12 -2.36
CA ARG A 224 -0.08 -10.22 -3.09
C ARG A 224 0.43 -11.26 -2.11
N TYR A 225 0.37 -12.51 -2.52
CA TYR A 225 0.85 -13.68 -1.77
C TYR A 225 1.94 -14.33 -2.61
N VAL A 226 3.16 -14.41 -2.07
CA VAL A 226 4.30 -14.95 -2.82
C VAL A 226 4.99 -16.02 -1.97
N CYS A 227 5.13 -17.23 -2.53
CA CYS A 227 5.92 -18.29 -1.92
C CYS A 227 7.42 -17.97 -2.03
N GLN A 228 8.12 -17.92 -0.90
CA GLN A 228 9.54 -17.56 -0.82
C GLN A 228 10.49 -18.77 -0.81
N MET A 229 9.98 -19.98 -1.08
CA MET A 229 10.76 -21.22 -0.95
C MET A 229 12.03 -21.22 -1.82
N GLY A 230 11.96 -20.72 -3.06
CA GLY A 230 13.11 -20.61 -3.96
C GLY A 230 14.21 -19.64 -3.49
N GLN A 231 13.89 -18.71 -2.58
CA GLN A 231 14.90 -17.83 -1.97
C GLN A 231 15.63 -18.50 -0.80
N THR A 232 14.97 -19.43 -0.11
CA THR A 232 15.53 -20.13 1.05
C THR A 232 16.26 -21.42 0.71
N VAL A 233 15.83 -22.12 -0.35
CA VAL A 233 16.45 -23.36 -0.83
C VAL A 233 16.55 -23.29 -2.36
N PRO A 234 17.73 -22.98 -2.93
CA PRO A 234 17.89 -22.71 -4.37
C PRO A 234 17.50 -23.85 -5.31
N THR A 235 17.40 -25.07 -4.81
CA THR A 235 17.08 -26.27 -5.60
C THR A 235 15.58 -26.58 -5.68
N GLU A 236 14.74 -25.84 -4.95
CA GLU A 236 13.29 -26.07 -4.88
C GLU A 236 12.56 -24.72 -5.02
N ASP A 237 12.45 -24.20 -6.24
CA ASP A 237 11.65 -23.00 -6.50
C ASP A 237 10.20 -23.39 -6.79
N CYS A 238 9.31 -23.06 -5.86
CA CYS A 238 7.87 -23.22 -6.04
C CYS A 238 7.31 -22.15 -7.00
N GLY A 239 7.85 -20.92 -6.95
CA GLY A 239 7.39 -19.82 -7.81
C GLY A 239 5.92 -19.40 -7.67
N TRP A 240 5.17 -19.98 -6.72
CA TRP A 240 3.75 -19.69 -6.56
C TRP A 240 3.51 -18.24 -6.15
N GLU A 241 2.61 -17.59 -6.88
CA GLU A 241 2.13 -16.23 -6.62
C GLU A 241 0.62 -16.15 -6.88
N ALA A 242 -0.09 -15.40 -6.04
CA ALA A 242 -1.47 -15.00 -6.25
C ALA A 242 -1.70 -13.58 -5.69
N ASN A 243 -2.83 -12.96 -6.00
CA ASN A 243 -3.29 -11.72 -5.38
C ASN A 243 -4.70 -11.85 -4.77
N ALA A 244 -5.11 -10.87 -3.97
CA ALA A 244 -6.36 -10.86 -3.22
C ALA A 244 -7.63 -10.89 -4.10
N LEU A 245 -7.52 -10.60 -5.39
CA LEU A 245 -8.64 -10.65 -6.34
C LEU A 245 -8.67 -11.96 -7.14
N ASP A 246 -7.60 -12.74 -7.11
CA ASP A 246 -7.55 -14.03 -7.80
C ASP A 246 -8.52 -15.03 -7.17
N ASP A 247 -9.03 -15.94 -8.00
CA ASP A 247 -10.00 -16.97 -7.61
C ASP A 247 -11.23 -16.45 -6.86
N GLY A 248 -11.61 -15.19 -7.13
CA GLY A 248 -12.80 -14.56 -6.54
C GLY A 248 -12.63 -14.14 -5.08
N GLY A 249 -11.40 -13.89 -4.63
CA GLY A 249 -11.14 -13.46 -3.24
C GLY A 249 -10.64 -14.56 -2.31
N LEU A 250 -10.54 -15.80 -2.82
CA LEU A 250 -10.15 -16.99 -2.06
C LEU A 250 -8.86 -16.78 -1.24
N TRP A 251 -7.84 -16.16 -1.83
CA TRP A 251 -6.56 -16.00 -1.17
C TRP A 251 -6.60 -14.95 -0.05
N SER A 252 -7.44 -13.93 -0.20
CA SER A 252 -7.69 -12.95 0.86
C SER A 252 -8.39 -13.59 2.05
N GLU A 253 -9.31 -14.52 1.83
CA GLU A 253 -9.98 -15.26 2.90
C GLU A 253 -9.02 -16.24 3.57
N LEU A 254 -8.26 -17.00 2.78
CA LEU A 254 -7.32 -18.01 3.29
C LEU A 254 -6.22 -17.41 4.17
N TYR A 255 -5.76 -16.22 3.83
CA TYR A 255 -4.63 -15.56 4.50
C TYR A 255 -5.03 -14.38 5.39
N ALA A 256 -6.32 -14.22 5.68
CA ALA A 256 -6.81 -13.22 6.62
C ALA A 256 -6.18 -13.39 8.02
N THR A 257 -5.88 -12.26 8.67
CA THR A 257 -5.20 -12.24 9.99
C THR A 257 -6.09 -12.78 11.12
N GLU A 258 -7.40 -12.61 10.98
CA GLU A 258 -8.38 -13.31 11.80
C GLU A 258 -8.77 -14.59 11.05
N PRO A 259 -8.41 -15.78 11.55
CA PRO A 259 -8.80 -17.02 10.90
C PRO A 259 -10.33 -17.12 10.95
N ALA A 260 -10.99 -16.90 9.82
CA ALA A 260 -12.31 -17.46 9.60
C ALA A 260 -12.18 -18.96 9.84
N ASP A 261 -12.89 -19.52 10.82
CA ASP A 261 -12.83 -20.90 11.31
C ASP A 261 -12.30 -21.89 10.24
N VAL A 262 -10.97 -22.03 10.16
CA VAL A 262 -10.32 -22.62 8.98
C VAL A 262 -10.51 -24.13 9.10
N ARG A 263 -11.53 -24.64 8.44
CA ARG A 263 -11.70 -26.09 8.26
C ARG A 263 -10.49 -26.61 7.49
N ALA A 264 -9.90 -27.68 8.00
CA ALA A 264 -8.80 -28.38 7.33
C ALA A 264 -9.15 -28.66 5.86
N HIS A 265 -8.23 -28.34 4.95
CA HIS A 265 -8.40 -28.47 3.51
C HIS A 265 -8.68 -29.93 3.14
N ASP A 266 -9.91 -30.24 2.72
CA ASP A 266 -10.21 -31.54 2.11
C ASP A 266 -9.64 -31.53 0.67
N PRO A 267 -8.67 -32.40 0.33
CA PRO A 267 -8.00 -32.42 -0.97
C PRO A 267 -8.92 -32.70 -2.16
N ARG A 268 -10.19 -33.04 -1.91
CA ARG A 268 -11.23 -33.20 -2.93
C ARG A 268 -11.82 -31.87 -3.40
N TRP A 269 -11.67 -30.79 -2.63
CA TRP A 269 -12.01 -29.43 -3.07
C TRP A 269 -10.89 -28.86 -3.94
N MET A 270 -11.22 -28.47 -5.16
CA MET A 270 -10.27 -28.03 -6.18
C MET A 270 -10.41 -26.54 -6.47
N THR A 271 -9.31 -25.89 -6.90
CA THR A 271 -9.41 -24.54 -7.50
C THR A 271 -10.19 -24.60 -8.82
N LEU A 272 -10.72 -23.46 -9.29
CA LEU A 272 -11.35 -23.37 -10.60
C LEU A 272 -10.39 -23.78 -11.73
N ALA A 273 -9.12 -23.41 -11.61
CA ALA A 273 -8.08 -23.75 -12.58
C ALA A 273 -7.82 -25.27 -12.63
N ASP A 274 -7.70 -25.93 -11.48
CA ASP A 274 -7.48 -27.39 -11.43
C ASP A 274 -8.72 -28.15 -11.88
N ALA A 275 -9.92 -27.69 -11.52
CA ALA A 275 -11.17 -28.26 -12.01
C ALA A 275 -11.29 -28.17 -13.54
N ALA A 276 -10.93 -27.02 -14.13
CA ALA A 276 -10.88 -26.84 -15.58
C ALA A 276 -9.87 -27.78 -16.25
N ARG A 277 -8.67 -27.92 -15.66
CA ARG A 277 -7.62 -28.82 -16.13
C ARG A 277 -8.06 -30.28 -16.08
N LEU A 278 -8.66 -30.71 -14.96
CA LEU A 278 -9.17 -32.06 -14.75
C LEU A 278 -10.30 -32.38 -15.74
N ALA A 279 -11.24 -31.46 -15.91
CA ALA A 279 -12.37 -31.65 -16.81
C ALA A 279 -11.95 -31.64 -18.29
N GLY A 280 -10.86 -30.94 -18.63
CA GLY A 280 -10.47 -30.67 -20.03
C GLY A 280 -11.39 -29.63 -20.69
N PHE A 281 -11.84 -28.62 -19.92
CA PHE A 281 -12.69 -27.53 -20.39
C PHE A 281 -12.14 -26.17 -19.93
N THR A 282 -12.69 -25.07 -20.44
CA THR A 282 -12.31 -23.72 -19.98
C THR A 282 -12.87 -23.42 -18.59
N GLN A 283 -12.19 -22.55 -17.82
CA GLN A 283 -12.66 -22.10 -16.50
C GLN A 283 -14.09 -21.52 -16.57
N GLY A 284 -14.42 -20.72 -17.59
CA GLY A 284 -15.77 -20.19 -17.78
C GLY A 284 -16.84 -21.24 -18.09
N THR A 285 -16.45 -22.44 -18.54
CA THR A 285 -17.38 -23.56 -18.70
C THR A 285 -17.65 -24.26 -17.37
N VAL A 286 -16.60 -24.49 -16.56
CA VAL A 286 -16.74 -25.05 -15.21
C VAL A 286 -17.51 -24.10 -14.29
N ARG A 287 -17.28 -22.79 -14.38
CA ARG A 287 -18.07 -21.78 -13.65
C ARG A 287 -19.56 -21.86 -13.98
N ARG A 288 -19.91 -22.03 -15.26
CA ARG A 288 -21.29 -22.27 -15.71
C ARG A 288 -21.87 -23.61 -15.23
N TRP A 289 -21.05 -24.59 -14.84
CA TRP A 289 -21.55 -25.81 -14.19
C TRP A 289 -21.95 -25.54 -12.75
N ALA A 290 -21.15 -24.75 -12.01
CA ALA A 290 -21.50 -24.31 -10.66
C ALA A 290 -22.75 -23.41 -10.64
N GLU A 291 -22.87 -22.47 -11.57
CA GLU A 291 -24.08 -21.62 -11.71
C GLU A 291 -25.35 -22.43 -11.97
N LYS A 292 -25.22 -23.64 -12.51
CA LYS A 292 -26.32 -24.58 -12.77
C LYS A 292 -26.46 -25.66 -11.70
N GLU A 293 -25.74 -25.52 -10.59
CA GLU A 293 -25.73 -26.48 -9.48
C GLU A 293 -25.36 -27.91 -9.90
N LEU A 294 -24.61 -28.06 -11.01
CA LEU A 294 -24.12 -29.36 -11.48
C LEU A 294 -22.86 -29.82 -10.74
N VAL A 295 -22.16 -28.88 -10.11
CA VAL A 295 -20.94 -29.11 -9.34
C VAL A 295 -21.10 -28.39 -8.02
N LYS A 296 -20.93 -29.11 -6.91
CA LYS A 296 -20.95 -28.52 -5.58
C LYS A 296 -19.80 -27.52 -5.45
N THR A 297 -20.09 -26.37 -4.86
CA THR A 297 -19.10 -25.34 -4.55
C THR A 297 -19.09 -25.02 -3.06
N ASP A 298 -17.91 -24.65 -2.56
CA ASP A 298 -17.69 -24.20 -1.19
C ASP A 298 -16.53 -23.18 -1.21
N ALA A 299 -16.79 -21.93 -0.79
CA ALA A 299 -15.80 -20.84 -0.80
C ALA A 299 -14.97 -20.75 -2.10
N GLY A 300 -15.62 -20.76 -3.27
CA GLY A 300 -14.94 -20.68 -4.58
C GLY A 300 -14.21 -21.96 -5.03
N ARG A 301 -14.26 -23.04 -4.25
CA ARG A 301 -13.74 -24.36 -4.62
C ARG A 301 -14.80 -25.22 -5.30
N TYR A 302 -14.35 -26.22 -6.05
CA TYR A 302 -15.19 -27.14 -6.84
C TYR A 302 -14.96 -28.58 -6.39
N TRP A 303 -16.03 -29.34 -6.17
CA TRP A 303 -15.92 -30.74 -5.74
C TRP A 303 -15.43 -31.64 -6.87
N ARG A 304 -14.29 -32.34 -6.66
CA ARG A 304 -13.63 -33.16 -7.69
C ARG A 304 -14.56 -34.17 -8.36
N GLU A 305 -15.31 -34.94 -7.56
CA GLU A 305 -16.14 -36.04 -8.07
C GLU A 305 -17.26 -35.52 -8.98
N ASP A 306 -17.85 -34.37 -8.64
CA ASP A 306 -18.90 -33.75 -9.46
C ASP A 306 -18.31 -33.23 -10.79
N VAL A 307 -17.13 -32.62 -10.73
CA VAL A 307 -16.41 -32.15 -11.94
C VAL A 307 -16.12 -33.31 -12.88
N GLU A 308 -15.64 -34.45 -12.36
CA GLU A 308 -15.39 -35.67 -13.14
C GLU A 308 -16.68 -36.23 -13.74
N ALA A 309 -17.75 -36.32 -12.95
CA ALA A 309 -19.05 -36.83 -13.38
C ALA A 309 -19.64 -35.98 -14.52
N VAL A 310 -19.67 -34.65 -14.37
CA VAL A 310 -20.17 -33.73 -15.39
C VAL A 310 -19.28 -33.77 -16.63
N ALA A 311 -17.96 -33.83 -16.48
CA ALA A 311 -17.03 -33.93 -17.60
C ALA A 311 -17.23 -35.24 -18.40
N ALA A 312 -17.43 -36.37 -17.73
CA ALA A 312 -17.68 -37.66 -18.37
C ALA A 312 -19.01 -37.66 -19.15
N GLU A 313 -20.08 -37.12 -18.57
CA GLU A 313 -21.38 -37.00 -19.25
C GLU A 313 -21.28 -36.14 -20.51
N ARG A 314 -20.56 -35.01 -20.43
CA ARG A 314 -20.41 -34.06 -21.55
C ARG A 314 -19.55 -34.63 -22.67
N LYS A 315 -18.46 -35.34 -22.35
CA LYS A 315 -17.61 -36.03 -23.33
C LYS A 315 -18.36 -37.17 -24.01
N GLY A 316 -19.17 -37.93 -23.27
CA GLY A 316 -19.99 -39.01 -23.82
C GLY A 316 -21.08 -38.54 -24.79
N LYS A 317 -21.61 -37.33 -24.64
CA LYS A 317 -22.58 -36.73 -25.58
C LYS A 317 -21.94 -36.17 -26.86
N ALA A 318 -20.61 -36.00 -26.88
CA ALA A 318 -19.87 -35.46 -28.01
C ALA A 318 -19.28 -36.54 -28.93
N ALA A 319 -19.30 -37.80 -28.50
CA ALA A 319 -18.89 -38.98 -29.26
C ALA A 319 -20.07 -39.60 -30.00
#